data_AF-A0A840P0D9-F1
#
_entry.id   AF-A0A840P0D9-F1
#
_cell.length_a   1.000
_cell.length_b   1.000
_cell.length_c   1.000
_cell.angle_alpha   90.00
_cell.angle_beta   90.00
_cell.angle_gamma   90.00
#
_symmetry.space_group_name_H-M   'P 1'
#
loop_
_entity.id
_entity.type
_entity.pdbx_description
1 polymer ?
#
loop_
_entity_poly.entity_id
_entity_poly.type
_entity_poly.pdbx_seq_one_letter_code
_entity_poly.pdbx_strand_id
1 'polypeptide(L)'
;MTELEKDVWRLETDDVFKNPLKKLRIIQRPDKDIACDKGKFKRAMRATADYKRVSDSLIDHLDLAEDLKLATLRRHLGYKLEFDFSQSDAEEGRFVYGTKEHVGVKMTVYVAPEAPTWRLHGQTACLPRKGSVPKEERFFPDKPGDE
;
A
#
# COMPACT_ATOMS: atom_id res chain seq x y z
N MET A 1 -6.31 15.34 0.58
CA MET A 1 -5.72 14.10 1.11
C MET A 1 -5.03 13.33 -0.01
N THR A 2 -3.83 12.82 0.25
CA THR A 2 -3.15 11.85 -0.62
C THR A 2 -3.92 10.53 -0.65
N GLU A 3 -3.66 9.67 -1.64
CA GLU A 3 -4.38 8.39 -1.72
C GLU A 3 -4.10 7.50 -0.50
N LEU A 4 -2.86 7.48 0.01
CA LEU A 4 -2.54 6.74 1.22
C LEU A 4 -3.27 7.28 2.46
N GLU A 5 -3.48 8.61 2.57
CA GLU A 5 -4.27 9.18 3.67
C GLU A 5 -5.74 8.72 3.60
N LYS A 6 -6.31 8.66 2.38
CA LYS A 6 -7.64 8.10 2.19
C LYS A 6 -7.69 6.62 2.53
N ASP A 7 -6.64 5.85 2.21
CA ASP A 7 -6.59 4.43 2.54
C ASP A 7 -6.49 4.18 4.04
N VAL A 8 -5.75 5.01 4.78
CA VAL A 8 -5.79 4.99 6.26
C VAL A 8 -7.20 5.29 6.76
N TRP A 9 -7.82 6.35 6.25
CA TRP A 9 -9.16 6.73 6.67
C TRP A 9 -10.19 5.63 6.36
N ARG A 10 -10.09 4.98 5.20
CA ARG A 10 -10.92 3.83 4.83
C ARG A 10 -10.74 2.68 5.82
N LEU A 11 -9.51 2.30 6.15
CA LEU A 11 -9.24 1.24 7.13
C LEU A 11 -9.83 1.57 8.51
N GLU A 12 -9.70 2.82 8.96
CA GLU A 12 -10.23 3.26 10.27
C GLU A 12 -11.76 3.34 10.30
N THR A 13 -12.40 3.54 9.15
CA THR A 13 -13.86 3.68 9.02
C THR A 13 -14.57 2.45 8.49
N ASP A 14 -13.84 1.41 8.08
CA ASP A 14 -14.38 0.16 7.59
C ASP A 14 -15.02 -0.67 8.70
N ASP A 15 -16.22 -1.20 8.45
CA ASP A 15 -16.97 -1.96 9.46
C ASP A 15 -16.28 -3.28 9.84
N VAL A 16 -15.45 -3.86 8.97
CA VAL A 16 -14.63 -5.04 9.29
C VAL A 16 -13.58 -4.68 10.33
N PHE A 17 -12.87 -3.57 10.13
CA PHE A 17 -11.74 -3.18 10.97
C PHE A 17 -12.12 -2.34 12.19
N LYS A 18 -13.31 -1.73 12.21
CA LYS A 18 -13.91 -1.11 13.41
C LYS A 18 -14.15 -2.12 14.53
N ASN A 19 -14.29 -3.41 14.21
CA ASN A 19 -14.45 -4.44 15.21
C ASN A 19 -13.19 -4.51 16.10
N PRO A 20 -13.27 -4.20 17.42
CA PRO A 20 -12.11 -4.20 18.31
C PRO A 20 -11.36 -5.54 18.37
N LEU A 21 -12.06 -6.64 18.09
CA LEU A 21 -11.47 -7.99 18.03
C LEU A 21 -10.49 -8.17 16.88
N LYS A 22 -10.56 -7.32 15.85
CA LYS A 22 -9.62 -7.31 14.72
C LYS A 22 -8.33 -6.55 15.02
N LYS A 23 -8.21 -5.91 16.20
CA LYS A 23 -7.00 -5.23 16.67
C LYS A 23 -6.27 -4.44 15.59
N LEU A 24 -7.00 -3.65 14.79
CA LEU A 24 -6.39 -2.78 13.79
C LEU A 24 -5.42 -1.82 14.49
N ARG A 25 -4.18 -1.75 13.99
CA ARG A 25 -3.16 -0.81 14.45
C ARG A 25 -2.53 -0.15 13.24
N ILE A 26 -2.59 1.17 13.20
CA ILE A 26 -1.83 1.96 12.23
C ILE A 26 -0.42 2.17 12.81
N ILE A 27 0.56 1.45 12.26
CA ILE A 27 1.96 1.51 12.70
C ILE A 27 2.64 2.75 12.12
N GLN A 28 2.32 3.09 10.87
CA GLN A 28 2.89 4.23 10.17
C GLN A 28 1.79 4.92 9.37
N ARG A 29 1.62 6.22 9.61
CA ARG A 29 0.77 7.09 8.79
C ARG A 29 1.59 7.68 7.63
N PRO A 30 0.95 8.04 6.50
CA PRO A 30 1.58 8.67 5.35
C PRO A 30 1.76 10.18 5.50
N ASP A 31 2.01 10.66 6.72
CA ASP A 31 2.14 12.08 7.08
C ASP A 31 3.58 12.60 6.90
N LYS A 32 4.57 11.69 6.89
CA LYS A 32 5.99 12.02 6.78
C LYS A 32 6.57 11.68 5.41
N ASP A 33 7.33 12.62 4.86
CA ASP A 33 8.09 12.44 3.63
C ASP A 33 9.38 11.65 3.92
N ILE A 34 9.51 10.48 3.30
CA ILE A 34 10.67 9.59 3.39
C ILE A 34 11.56 9.87 2.18
N ALA A 35 12.83 10.21 2.41
CA ALA A 35 13.78 10.37 1.30
C ALA A 35 13.93 9.05 0.54
N CYS A 36 13.91 9.12 -0.79
CA CYS A 36 14.08 7.93 -1.62
C CYS A 36 15.08 8.11 -2.77
N ASP A 37 15.27 9.34 -3.25
CA ASP A 37 16.33 9.74 -4.19
C ASP A 37 16.70 11.21 -3.94
N LYS A 38 17.76 11.69 -4.59
CA LYS A 38 18.16 13.10 -4.55
C LYS A 38 16.99 14.01 -4.98
N GLY A 39 16.56 14.87 -4.06
CA GLY A 39 15.44 15.78 -4.29
C GLY A 39 14.05 15.12 -4.35
N LYS A 40 13.95 13.81 -4.12
CA LYS A 40 12.66 13.10 -4.15
C LYS A 40 12.28 12.57 -2.79
N PHE A 41 10.99 12.31 -2.63
CA PHE A 41 10.42 11.71 -1.44
C PHE A 41 9.34 10.69 -1.81
N LYS A 42 9.07 9.79 -0.89
CA LYS A 42 7.90 8.92 -0.92
C LYS A 42 7.19 8.98 0.42
N ARG A 43 5.94 8.55 0.45
CA ARG A 43 5.18 8.34 1.69
C ARG A 43 4.85 6.87 1.82
N ALA A 44 4.76 6.42 3.07
CA ALA A 44 4.42 5.05 3.37
C ALA A 44 3.34 4.98 4.43
N MET A 45 2.52 3.94 4.34
CA MET A 45 1.54 3.56 5.34
C MET A 45 1.80 2.12 5.75
N ARG A 46 1.77 1.85 7.06
CA ARG A 46 1.85 0.50 7.60
C ARG A 46 0.71 0.28 8.58
N ALA A 47 0.01 -0.82 8.42
CA ALA A 47 -1.05 -1.21 9.31
C ALA A 47 -0.99 -2.71 9.60
N THR A 48 -1.47 -3.12 10.77
CA THR A 48 -1.64 -4.53 11.12
C THR A 48 -3.04 -4.76 11.63
N ALA A 49 -3.58 -5.96 11.38
CA ALA A 49 -4.84 -6.40 11.95
C ALA A 49 -4.74 -7.88 12.30
N ASP A 50 -5.52 -8.28 13.31
CA ASP A 50 -5.78 -9.66 13.66
C ASP A 50 -7.06 -10.12 12.98
N TYR A 51 -7.12 -11.39 12.62
CA TYR A 51 -8.37 -12.04 12.29
C TYR A 51 -8.73 -13.06 13.36
N LYS A 52 -9.67 -12.73 14.26
CA LYS A 52 -10.18 -13.71 15.24
C LYS A 52 -11.53 -14.28 14.78
N ARG A 53 -11.64 -15.60 14.49
CA ARG A 53 -12.48 -16.62 15.20
C ARG A 53 -12.73 -17.98 14.48
N VAL A 54 -12.77 -19.05 15.30
CA VAL A 54 -13.43 -20.40 15.25
C VAL A 54 -13.25 -21.31 14.01
N SER A 55 -12.09 -21.92 13.81
CA SER A 55 -12.01 -23.30 13.32
C SER A 55 -10.62 -23.89 13.58
N ASP A 56 -10.57 -25.21 13.69
CA ASP A 56 -9.41 -25.97 14.20
C ASP A 56 -8.29 -26.21 13.15
N SER A 57 -8.38 -25.63 11.94
CA SER A 57 -7.41 -25.87 10.86
C SER A 57 -6.71 -24.59 10.37
N LEU A 58 -5.38 -24.70 10.20
CA LEU A 58 -4.48 -23.65 9.72
C LEU A 58 -4.82 -23.18 8.29
N ILE A 59 -5.24 -24.12 7.43
CA ILE A 59 -5.54 -23.86 6.02
C ILE A 59 -6.82 -23.02 5.90
N ASP A 60 -7.88 -23.39 6.62
CA ASP A 60 -9.14 -22.64 6.61
C ASP A 60 -8.94 -21.20 7.13
N HIS A 61 -8.00 -21.02 8.07
CA HIS A 61 -7.65 -19.70 8.58
C HIS A 61 -6.98 -18.82 7.52
N LEU A 62 -6.03 -19.38 6.76
CA LEU A 62 -5.30 -18.67 5.72
C LEU A 62 -6.20 -18.32 4.54
N ASP A 63 -7.06 -19.24 4.10
CA ASP A 63 -7.99 -19.01 2.99
C ASP A 63 -9.04 -17.94 3.35
N LEU A 64 -9.61 -17.99 4.55
CA LEU A 64 -10.56 -16.98 5.02
C LEU A 64 -9.93 -15.59 5.20
N ALA A 65 -8.69 -15.55 5.71
CA ALA A 65 -7.92 -14.32 5.81
C ALA A 65 -7.56 -13.78 4.42
N GLU A 66 -7.25 -14.66 3.46
CA GLU A 66 -6.99 -14.29 2.08
C GLU A 66 -8.23 -13.72 1.38
N ASP A 67 -9.38 -14.36 1.49
CA ASP A 67 -10.62 -13.87 0.85
C ASP A 67 -11.00 -12.48 1.34
N LEU A 68 -10.90 -12.26 2.65
CA LEU A 68 -11.14 -10.94 3.23
C LEU A 68 -10.09 -9.92 2.79
N LYS A 69 -8.84 -10.34 2.56
CA LYS A 69 -7.76 -9.47 2.04
C LYS A 69 -8.05 -9.06 0.61
N LEU A 70 -8.40 -10.02 -0.23
CA LEU A 70 -8.75 -9.77 -1.62
C LEU A 70 -9.98 -8.85 -1.69
N ALA A 71 -10.97 -9.07 -0.83
CA ALA A 71 -12.11 -8.16 -0.67
C ALA A 71 -11.66 -6.76 -0.23
N THR A 72 -10.81 -6.64 0.81
CA THR A 72 -10.31 -5.36 1.32
C THR A 72 -9.57 -4.57 0.25
N LEU A 73 -8.59 -5.18 -0.41
CA LEU A 73 -7.78 -4.50 -1.42
C LEU A 73 -8.62 -4.09 -2.63
N ARG A 74 -9.46 -4.99 -3.15
CA ARG A 74 -10.22 -4.74 -4.38
C ARG A 74 -11.48 -3.91 -4.14
N ARG A 75 -12.29 -4.27 -3.16
CA ARG A 75 -13.59 -3.62 -2.91
C ARG A 75 -13.48 -2.36 -2.05
N HIS A 76 -12.70 -2.42 -0.98
CA HIS A 76 -12.66 -1.33 0.00
C HIS A 76 -11.60 -0.28 -0.32
N LEU A 77 -10.44 -0.71 -0.81
CA LEU A 77 -9.34 0.19 -1.13
C LEU A 77 -9.19 0.48 -2.63
N GLY A 78 -9.83 -0.30 -3.52
CA GLY A 78 -9.82 -0.05 -4.97
C GLY A 78 -8.48 -0.31 -5.66
N TYR A 79 -7.66 -1.21 -5.12
CA TYR A 79 -6.42 -1.66 -5.76
C TYR A 79 -6.71 -2.70 -6.84
N LYS A 80 -5.97 -2.61 -7.95
CA LYS A 80 -5.87 -3.70 -8.93
C LYS A 80 -4.91 -4.73 -8.36
N LEU A 81 -5.38 -5.97 -8.23
CA LEU A 81 -4.57 -7.06 -7.69
C LEU A 81 -3.58 -7.54 -8.75
N GLU A 82 -2.34 -7.72 -8.34
CA GLU A 82 -1.31 -8.38 -9.12
C GLU A 82 -1.21 -9.81 -8.57
N PHE A 83 -1.77 -10.76 -9.32
CA PHE A 83 -1.62 -12.18 -9.03
C PHE A 83 -0.32 -12.64 -9.68
N ASP A 84 0.67 -12.94 -8.86
CA ASP A 84 1.90 -13.58 -9.28
C ASP A 84 1.86 -15.04 -8.83
N PHE A 85 1.56 -15.93 -9.77
CA PHE A 85 1.49 -17.38 -9.55
C PHE A 85 2.85 -18.02 -9.23
N SER A 86 3.96 -17.27 -9.35
CA SER A 86 5.29 -17.74 -8.92
C SER A 86 5.54 -17.54 -7.42
N GLN A 87 4.63 -16.85 -6.72
CA GLN A 87 4.70 -16.63 -5.28
C GLN A 87 4.09 -17.81 -4.55
N SER A 88 4.81 -18.93 -4.63
CA SER A 88 4.61 -20.08 -3.78
C SER A 88 4.50 -19.62 -2.33
N ASP A 89 3.44 -20.06 -1.66
CA ASP A 89 3.26 -20.02 -0.22
C ASP A 89 4.62 -20.13 0.48
N ALA A 90 5.08 -19.06 1.13
CA ALA A 90 6.14 -19.22 2.10
C ALA A 90 5.54 -20.03 3.26
N GLU A 91 6.29 -20.95 3.87
CA GLU A 91 5.82 -21.74 5.02
C GLU A 91 5.17 -20.87 6.12
N GLU A 92 5.56 -19.61 6.20
CA GLU A 92 5.12 -18.65 7.20
C GLU A 92 3.93 -17.76 6.76
N GLY A 93 3.53 -17.74 5.48
CA GLY A 93 2.42 -16.90 5.01
C GLY A 93 2.38 -16.57 3.52
N ARG A 94 1.37 -15.78 3.11
CA ARG A 94 1.07 -15.39 1.71
C ARG A 94 1.23 -13.89 1.46
N PHE A 95 1.78 -13.53 0.29
CA PHE A 95 1.94 -12.13 -0.15
C PHE A 95 0.93 -11.72 -1.23
N VAL A 96 0.07 -10.76 -0.86
CA VAL A 96 -0.80 -9.86 -1.64
C VAL A 96 -0.11 -8.69 -2.32
N TYR A 97 0.00 -8.58 -3.65
CA TYR A 97 0.38 -7.31 -4.28
C TYR A 97 -0.82 -6.61 -4.92
N GLY A 98 -0.90 -5.30 -4.75
CA GLY A 98 -1.91 -4.47 -5.40
C GLY A 98 -1.36 -3.12 -5.80
N THR A 99 -1.82 -2.60 -6.93
CA THR A 99 -1.40 -1.29 -7.45
C THR A 99 -2.59 -0.39 -7.78
N LYS A 100 -2.38 0.92 -7.57
CA LYS A 100 -3.21 1.99 -8.11
C LYS A 100 -2.33 2.76 -9.09
N GLU A 101 -2.26 2.26 -10.32
CA GLU A 101 -1.39 2.78 -11.38
C GLU A 101 -1.56 4.30 -11.57
N HIS A 102 -2.80 4.78 -11.61
CA HIS A 102 -3.15 6.20 -11.82
C HIS A 102 -2.58 7.18 -10.79
N VAL A 103 -2.23 6.71 -9.58
CA VAL A 103 -1.63 7.54 -8.50
C VAL A 103 -0.27 7.00 -8.05
N GLY A 104 0.27 6.01 -8.76
CA GLY A 104 1.58 5.42 -8.48
C GLY A 104 1.71 4.85 -7.07
N VAL A 105 0.64 4.28 -6.51
CA VAL A 105 0.68 3.66 -5.17
C VAL A 105 0.75 2.15 -5.31
N LYS A 106 1.71 1.54 -4.61
CA LYS A 106 1.82 0.09 -4.44
C LYS A 106 1.40 -0.30 -3.04
N MET A 107 0.72 -1.42 -2.91
CA MET A 107 0.31 -2.02 -1.64
C MET A 107 0.79 -3.45 -1.61
N THR A 108 1.49 -3.79 -0.54
CA THR A 108 1.85 -5.16 -0.20
C THR A 108 1.06 -5.56 1.03
N VAL A 109 0.38 -6.70 0.98
CA VAL A 109 -0.29 -7.29 2.12
C VAL A 109 0.31 -8.65 2.39
N TYR A 110 0.72 -8.88 3.62
CA TYR A 110 1.19 -10.18 4.07
C TYR A 110 0.19 -10.77 5.04
N VAL A 111 -0.15 -12.04 4.83
CA VAL A 111 -1.07 -12.81 5.68
C VAL A 111 -0.30 -13.98 6.26
N ALA A 112 -0.28 -14.08 7.59
CA ALA A 112 0.31 -15.17 8.35
C ALA A 112 -0.72 -15.77 9.31
N PRO A 113 -0.54 -17.02 9.73
CA PRO A 113 -1.43 -17.63 10.72
C PRO A 113 -1.22 -17.05 12.13
N GLU A 114 0.00 -16.58 12.41
CA GLU A 114 0.38 -15.95 13.65
C GLU A 114 -0.15 -14.51 13.74
N ALA A 115 -0.55 -14.07 14.93
CA ALA A 115 -0.84 -12.66 15.16
C ALA A 115 0.45 -11.79 15.09
N PRO A 116 0.45 -10.62 14.42
CA PRO A 116 -0.67 -10.07 13.67
C PRO A 116 -0.85 -10.81 12.35
N THR A 117 -2.08 -11.29 12.16
CA THR A 117 -2.47 -12.12 11.02
C THR A 117 -2.24 -11.36 9.71
N TRP A 118 -2.44 -10.04 9.73
CA TRP A 118 -2.32 -9.17 8.57
C TRP A 118 -1.30 -8.07 8.79
N ARG A 119 -0.53 -7.80 7.73
CA ARG A 119 0.44 -6.72 7.68
C ARG A 119 0.32 -6.03 6.33
N LEU A 120 -0.13 -4.79 6.34
CA LEU A 120 -0.30 -3.95 5.15
C LEU A 120 0.85 -2.96 5.06
N HIS A 121 1.37 -2.76 3.86
CA HIS A 121 2.40 -1.79 3.56
C HIS A 121 2.11 -1.11 2.23
N GLY A 122 1.61 0.12 2.31
CA GLY A 122 1.38 1.00 1.17
C GLY A 122 2.53 1.96 0.97
N GLN A 123 2.95 2.19 -0.27
CA GLN A 123 3.99 3.16 -0.62
C GLN A 123 3.63 3.92 -1.89
N THR A 124 3.92 5.23 -1.91
CA THR A 124 3.88 6.01 -3.16
C THR A 124 5.14 5.76 -3.99
N ALA A 125 5.08 6.07 -5.28
CA ALA A 125 6.25 6.31 -6.10
C ALA A 125 7.15 7.42 -5.50
N CYS A 126 8.39 7.48 -5.96
CA CYS A 126 9.31 8.58 -5.64
C CYS A 126 8.88 9.85 -6.36
N LEU A 127 8.28 10.77 -5.60
CA LEU A 127 7.80 12.06 -6.07
C LEU A 127 8.87 13.14 -5.88
N PRO A 128 8.99 14.14 -6.77
CA PRO A 128 9.88 15.27 -6.57
C PRO A 128 9.41 16.14 -5.39
N ARG A 129 10.33 16.60 -4.53
CA ARG A 129 10.01 17.59 -3.50
C ARG A 129 9.66 18.91 -4.20
N LYS A 130 8.56 19.56 -3.81
CA LYS A 130 8.27 20.92 -4.29
C LYS A 130 9.45 21.81 -3.92
N GLY A 131 10.19 22.29 -4.94
CA GLY A 131 11.44 23.03 -4.78
C GLY A 131 12.67 22.39 -5.46
N SER A 132 12.58 21.13 -5.90
CA SER A 132 13.64 20.45 -6.66
C SER A 132 13.27 20.28 -8.13
N VAL A 133 12.85 21.37 -8.78
CA VAL A 133 12.91 21.43 -10.25
C VAL A 133 14.39 21.68 -10.59
N PRO A 134 15.07 20.79 -11.32
CA PRO A 134 16.40 21.13 -11.84
C PRO A 134 16.27 22.40 -12.69
N LYS A 135 17.18 23.34 -12.49
CA LYS A 135 17.19 24.65 -13.16
C LYS A 135 17.71 24.59 -14.61
N GLU A 136 17.83 23.40 -15.18
CA GLU A 136 18.21 23.09 -16.56
C GLU A 136 17.03 22.27 -17.12
N GLU A 137 16.34 22.60 -18.21
CA GLU A 137 16.74 23.30 -19.42
C GLU A 137 15.70 24.38 -19.77
N ARG A 138 16.08 25.66 -19.66
CA ARG A 138 15.47 26.68 -20.53
C ARG A 138 16.23 26.63 -21.85
N PHE A 139 15.84 25.70 -22.72
CA PHE A 139 16.25 25.73 -24.11
C PHE A 139 15.61 26.97 -24.74
N PHE A 140 16.38 28.05 -24.87
CA PHE A 140 15.99 29.17 -25.71
C PHE A 140 16.25 28.72 -27.14
N PRO A 141 15.23 28.63 -28.03
CA PRO A 141 15.52 28.47 -29.44
C PRO A 141 16.25 29.72 -29.91
N ASP A 142 17.48 29.56 -30.37
CA ASP A 142 18.18 30.61 -31.12
C ASP A 142 17.28 31.04 -32.27
N LYS A 143 17.03 32.35 -32.35
CA LYS A 143 16.30 32.96 -33.45
C LYS A 143 17.00 32.63 -34.76
N PRO A 144 16.26 32.35 -35.85
CA PRO A 144 16.88 32.36 -37.17
C PRO A 144 17.34 33.79 -37.45
N GLY A 145 18.62 33.96 -37.78
CA GLY A 145 19.15 35.20 -38.31
C GLY A 145 18.66 35.38 -39.73
N ASP A 146 17.87 36.44 -39.95
CA ASP A 146 17.72 37.08 -41.25
C ASP A 146 19.00 37.87 -41.55
N GLU A 147 19.75 37.45 -42.59
CA GLU A 147 20.35 38.29 -43.66
C GLU A 147 21.17 37.44 -44.64
#